data_AF-A0A965CVU0-F1
#
_entry.id   AF-A0A965CVU0-F1
#
_cell.length_a   1.000
_cell.length_b   1.000
_cell.length_c   1.000
_cell.angle_alpha   90.00
_cell.angle_beta   90.00
_cell.angle_gamma   90.00
#
_symmetry.space_group_name_H-M   'P 1'
#
loop_
_entity.id
_entity.type
_entity.pdbx_description
1 polymer ?
#
loop_
_entity_poly.entity_id
_entity_poly.type
_entity_poly.pdbx_seq_one_letter_code
_entity_poly.pdbx_strand_id
1 'polypeptide(L)'
;MFIGRNLIFFGFQILFLFFLQACQSNSNPSLLYPSNQQIQLRLICSQAYSGDEARHQVWEKSQVRWLFVTEDKVTVYFENDRTRLMTRKPGWTLPPGKYRCVF
;
A
#
# COMPACT_ATOMS: atom_id res chain seq x y z
N MET A 1 18.43 38.59 -37.94
CA MET A 1 17.08 38.10 -37.54
C MET A 1 17.12 36.59 -37.31
N PHE A 2 17.66 36.10 -36.19
CA PHE A 2 17.69 34.65 -35.86
C PHE A 2 17.58 34.35 -34.35
N ILE A 3 17.33 35.35 -33.48
CA ILE A 3 17.24 35.12 -32.03
C ILE A 3 15.86 34.56 -31.59
N GLY A 4 14.78 34.89 -32.30
CA GLY A 4 13.42 34.46 -31.89
C GLY A 4 13.10 32.98 -32.08
N ARG A 5 13.79 32.29 -33.01
CA ARG A 5 13.44 30.90 -33.39
C ARG A 5 13.95 29.84 -32.40
N ASN A 6 15.01 30.15 -31.65
CA ASN A 6 15.59 29.25 -30.64
C ASN A 6 14.85 29.26 -29.30
N LEU A 7 14.27 30.42 -28.91
CA LEU A 7 13.48 30.55 -27.67
C LEU A 7 12.16 29.77 -27.73
N ILE A 8 11.52 29.71 -28.90
CA ILE A 8 10.27 28.96 -29.10
C ILE A 8 10.52 27.44 -29.02
N PHE A 9 11.63 26.96 -29.59
CA PHE A 9 12.03 25.55 -29.50
C PHE A 9 12.37 25.13 -28.07
N PHE A 10 13.06 25.98 -27.31
CA PHE A 10 13.36 25.72 -25.90
C PHE A 10 12.10 25.70 -25.02
N GLY A 11 11.17 26.63 -25.25
CA GLY A 11 9.88 26.65 -24.54
C GLY A 11 9.04 25.40 -24.81
N PHE A 12 9.02 24.91 -26.05
CA PHE A 12 8.30 23.70 -26.43
C PHE A 12 8.88 22.43 -25.79
N GLN A 13 10.21 22.35 -25.68
CA GLN A 13 10.91 21.26 -24.98
C GLN A 13 10.57 21.22 -23.48
N ILE A 14 10.51 22.38 -22.82
CA ILE A 14 10.17 22.46 -21.39
C ILE A 14 8.72 22.02 -21.15
N LEU A 15 7.78 22.45 -21.99
CA LEU A 15 6.37 22.03 -21.91
C LEU A 15 6.19 20.51 -22.10
N PHE A 16 6.97 19.91 -23.01
CA PHE A 16 6.93 18.47 -23.25
C PHE A 16 7.47 17.65 -22.04
N LEU A 17 8.51 18.15 -21.37
CA LEU A 17 9.06 17.52 -20.17
C LEU A 17 8.07 17.54 -18.99
N PHE A 18 7.34 18.66 -18.79
CA PHE A 18 6.31 18.74 -17.76
C PHE A 18 5.12 17.78 -18.02
N PHE A 19 4.76 17.58 -19.29
CA PHE A 19 3.68 16.65 -19.68
C PHE A 19 4.05 15.18 -19.40
N LEU A 20 5.31 14.80 -19.62
CA LEU A 20 5.79 13.45 -19.32
C LEU A 20 5.83 13.14 -17.82
N GLN A 21 6.16 14.14 -16.99
CA GLN A 21 6.15 13.97 -15.53
C GLN A 21 4.74 13.83 -14.94
N ALA A 22 3.73 14.48 -15.54
CA ALA A 22 2.34 14.36 -15.10
C ALA A 22 1.75 12.96 -15.34
N CYS A 23 2.18 12.29 -16.42
CA CYS A 23 1.66 10.97 -16.80
C CYS A 23 2.16 9.82 -15.92
N GLN A 24 3.27 10.00 -15.20
CA GLN A 24 3.80 8.97 -14.28
C GLN A 24 3.15 8.99 -12.89
N SER A 25 2.23 9.93 -12.61
CA SER A 25 1.70 10.12 -11.26
C SER A 25 0.58 9.16 -10.85
N ASN A 26 0.16 8.23 -11.72
CA ASN A 26 -0.96 7.35 -11.38
C ASN A 26 -0.75 5.91 -11.83
N SER A 27 -0.06 5.14 -11.01
CA SER A 27 0.01 3.69 -11.14
C SER A 27 -0.30 2.99 -9.82
N ASN A 28 -1.46 3.30 -9.25
CA ASN A 28 -2.23 2.25 -8.57
C ASN A 28 -3.34 1.82 -9.53
N PRO A 29 -3.07 0.90 -10.49
CA PRO A 29 -4.15 0.24 -11.19
C PRO A 29 -4.89 -0.59 -10.14
N SER A 30 -5.95 -0.02 -9.57
CA SER A 30 -6.95 -0.78 -8.86
C SER A 30 -7.64 -1.64 -9.92
N LEU A 31 -7.05 -2.80 -10.21
CA LEU A 31 -7.64 -3.80 -11.07
C LEU A 31 -9.08 -4.01 -10.56
N LEU A 32 -10.06 -3.96 -11.47
CA LEU A 32 -11.47 -4.23 -11.14
C LEU A 32 -11.62 -5.55 -10.36
N TYR A 33 -10.69 -6.48 -10.56
CA TYR A 33 -10.57 -7.70 -9.78
C TYR A 33 -9.23 -7.74 -9.04
N PRO A 34 -9.23 -7.77 -7.69
CA PRO A 34 -8.00 -7.89 -6.93
C PRO A 34 -7.33 -9.25 -7.19
N SER A 35 -6.00 -9.28 -7.15
CA SER A 35 -5.27 -10.54 -7.23
C SER A 35 -5.54 -11.41 -5.99
N ASN A 36 -5.36 -12.74 -6.11
CA ASN A 36 -5.52 -13.66 -4.97
C ASN A 36 -4.68 -13.24 -3.76
N GLN A 37 -3.48 -12.67 -3.99
CA GLN A 37 -2.63 -12.14 -2.94
C GLN A 37 -3.23 -10.91 -2.25
N GLN A 38 -3.83 -9.98 -3.01
CA GLN A 38 -4.49 -8.80 -2.43
C GLN A 38 -5.73 -9.19 -1.62
N ILE A 39 -6.51 -10.16 -2.09
CA ILE A 39 -7.66 -10.70 -1.35
C ILE A 39 -7.18 -11.31 -0.03
N GLN A 40 -6.17 -12.16 -0.07
CA GLN A 40 -5.61 -12.78 1.12
C GLN A 40 -5.05 -11.73 2.09
N LEU A 41 -4.38 -10.70 1.56
CA LEU A 41 -3.89 -9.60 2.37
C LEU A 41 -5.03 -8.90 3.11
N ARG A 42 -6.12 -8.56 2.40
CA ARG A 42 -7.30 -7.92 2.98
C ARG A 42 -7.95 -8.78 4.06
N LEU A 43 -8.02 -10.09 3.84
CA LEU A 43 -8.53 -11.05 4.82
C LEU A 43 -7.65 -11.13 6.07
N ILE A 44 -6.32 -11.10 5.92
CA ILE A 44 -5.39 -11.09 7.06
C ILE A 44 -5.52 -9.75 7.81
N CYS A 45 -5.59 -8.63 7.10
CA CYS A 45 -5.75 -7.31 7.72
C CYS A 45 -7.10 -7.20 8.46
N SER A 46 -8.19 -7.79 7.97
CA SER A 46 -9.47 -7.83 8.68
C SER A 46 -9.45 -8.80 9.87
N GLN A 47 -8.71 -9.91 9.76
CA GLN A 47 -8.47 -10.83 10.88
C GLN A 47 -7.84 -10.11 12.08
N ALA A 48 -7.09 -9.03 11.88
CA ALA A 48 -6.52 -8.22 12.96
C ALA A 48 -7.54 -7.72 13.98
N TYR A 49 -8.81 -7.59 13.61
CA TYR A 49 -9.90 -7.16 14.49
C TYR A 49 -10.71 -8.33 15.08
N SER A 50 -10.35 -9.56 14.73
CA SER A 50 -11.05 -10.77 15.20
C SER A 50 -10.46 -11.32 16.50
N GLY A 51 -11.30 -12.05 17.23
CA GLY A 51 -10.97 -12.71 18.50
C GLY A 51 -11.24 -11.83 19.73
N ASP A 52 -11.33 -12.46 20.89
CA ASP A 52 -11.67 -11.78 22.15
C ASP A 52 -10.58 -10.80 22.60
N GLU A 53 -9.33 -11.09 22.26
CA GLU A 53 -8.18 -10.21 22.53
C GLU A 53 -8.27 -8.86 21.81
N ALA A 54 -9.06 -8.76 20.74
CA ALA A 54 -9.24 -7.53 19.99
C ALA A 54 -10.19 -6.54 20.67
N ARG A 55 -11.10 -7.05 21.52
CA ARG A 55 -12.12 -6.23 22.17
C ARG A 55 -11.48 -5.35 23.24
N HIS A 56 -11.92 -4.10 23.32
CA HIS A 56 -11.47 -3.10 24.29
C HIS A 56 -9.98 -2.74 24.15
N GLN A 57 -9.37 -3.04 23.00
CA GLN A 57 -7.99 -2.63 22.75
C GLN A 57 -7.94 -1.18 22.30
N VAL A 58 -6.87 -0.48 22.70
CA VAL A 58 -6.64 0.92 22.30
C VAL A 58 -6.59 1.07 20.77
N TRP A 59 -6.19 0.01 20.06
CA TRP A 59 -6.10 -0.05 18.61
C TRP A 59 -7.35 -0.60 17.91
N GLU A 60 -8.39 -1.01 18.64
CA GLU A 60 -9.60 -1.63 18.07
C GLU A 60 -10.28 -0.73 17.01
N LYS A 61 -10.27 0.59 17.22
CA LYS A 61 -10.82 1.58 16.30
C LYS A 61 -9.80 2.15 15.31
N SER A 62 -8.52 1.78 15.46
CA SER A 62 -7.45 2.28 14.59
C SER A 62 -7.39 1.46 13.32
N GLN A 63 -7.08 2.08 12.19
CA GLN A 63 -6.84 1.36 10.94
C GLN A 63 -5.51 0.59 11.00
N VAL A 64 -5.47 -0.58 10.37
CA VAL A 64 -4.22 -1.31 10.12
C VAL A 64 -3.48 -0.63 8.98
N ARG A 65 -2.23 -0.24 9.24
CA ARG A 65 -1.37 0.45 8.27
C ARG A 65 -0.41 -0.51 7.57
N TRP A 66 0.23 -1.38 8.36
CA TRP A 66 1.24 -2.30 7.85
C TRP A 66 1.07 -3.70 8.43
N LEU A 67 1.49 -4.67 7.64
CA LEU A 67 1.52 -6.08 7.99
C LEU A 67 2.94 -6.60 7.74
N PHE A 68 3.56 -7.18 8.76
CA PHE A 68 4.86 -7.83 8.64
C PHE A 68 4.68 -9.33 8.84
N VAL A 69 5.00 -10.09 7.81
CA VAL A 69 4.85 -11.55 7.78
C VAL A 69 6.22 -12.18 7.94
N THR A 70 6.37 -13.08 8.90
CA THR A 70 7.50 -14.00 9.02
C THR A 70 7.04 -15.43 8.72
N GLU A 71 7.92 -16.40 8.89
CA GLU A 71 7.60 -17.81 8.64
C GLU A 71 6.53 -18.33 9.61
N ASP A 72 6.55 -17.86 10.85
CA ASP A 72 5.80 -18.37 12.00
C ASP A 72 4.74 -17.39 12.52
N LYS A 73 4.98 -16.09 12.39
CA LYS A 73 4.15 -15.03 12.99
C LYS A 73 3.86 -13.91 12.01
N VAL A 74 2.82 -13.17 12.33
CA VAL A 74 2.42 -11.96 11.62
C VAL A 74 2.26 -10.84 12.62
N THR A 75 2.97 -9.74 12.38
CA THR A 75 2.90 -8.53 13.20
C THR A 75 2.09 -7.49 12.45
N VAL A 76 0.98 -7.10 13.04
CA VAL A 76 0.06 -6.09 12.52
C VAL A 76 0.40 -4.76 13.17
N TYR A 77 0.59 -3.71 12.37
CA TYR A 77 0.86 -2.36 12.83
C TYR A 77 -0.33 -1.47 12.52
N PHE A 78 -0.81 -0.78 13.55
CA PHE A 78 -1.91 0.16 13.47
C PHE A 78 -1.39 1.60 13.30
N GLU A 79 -2.25 2.51 12.87
CA GLU A 79 -1.90 3.94 12.73
C GLU A 79 -1.54 4.61 14.06
N ASN A 80 -2.06 4.13 15.18
CA ASN A 80 -1.76 4.65 16.52
C ASN A 80 -0.43 4.11 17.12
N ASP A 81 0.50 3.66 16.26
CA ASP A 81 1.79 3.04 16.61
C ASP A 81 1.70 1.81 17.51
N ARG A 82 0.50 1.22 17.65
CA ARG A 82 0.32 -0.05 18.35
C ARG A 82 0.54 -1.22 17.41
N THR A 83 0.88 -2.35 18.01
CA THR A 83 1.13 -3.59 17.30
C THR A 83 0.33 -4.74 17.89
N ARG A 84 -0.10 -5.66 17.04
CA ARG A 84 -0.64 -6.95 17.44
C ARG A 84 0.16 -8.06 16.80
N LEU A 85 0.51 -9.06 17.59
CA LEU A 85 1.11 -10.30 17.11
C LEU A 85 0.03 -11.35 16.90
N MET A 86 0.15 -12.07 15.79
CA MET A 86 -0.73 -13.18 15.43
C MET A 86 0.13 -14.35 14.98
N THR A 87 -0.26 -15.57 15.35
CA THR A 87 0.37 -16.77 14.79
C THR A 87 -0.07 -16.94 13.34
N ARG A 88 0.87 -17.32 12.47
CA ARG A 88 0.56 -17.59 11.07
C ARG A 88 -0.37 -18.80 10.99
N LYS A 89 -1.51 -18.64 10.33
CA LYS A 89 -2.49 -19.73 10.16
C LYS A 89 -2.11 -20.63 8.98
N PRO A 90 -2.36 -21.96 9.09
CA PRO A 90 -2.22 -22.85 7.94
C PRO A 90 -3.19 -22.41 6.84
N GLY A 91 -2.69 -22.24 5.61
CA GLY A 91 -3.46 -21.69 4.48
C GLY A 91 -3.09 -20.25 4.07
N TRP A 92 -2.22 -19.57 4.83
CA TRP A 92 -1.64 -18.29 4.40
C TRP A 92 -0.44 -18.52 3.47
N THR A 93 -0.66 -18.25 2.19
CA THR A 93 0.33 -18.36 1.09
C THR A 93 1.12 -17.07 0.86
N LEU A 94 0.92 -16.05 1.70
CA LEU A 94 1.68 -14.82 1.66
C LEU A 94 3.16 -15.09 1.97
N PRO A 95 4.12 -14.68 1.12
CA PRO A 95 5.53 -14.80 1.46
C PRO A 95 5.89 -13.93 2.67
N PRO A 96 7.02 -14.22 3.35
CA PRO A 96 7.52 -13.33 4.40
C PRO A 96 7.92 -11.98 3.79
N GLY A 97 7.56 -10.89 4.47
CA GLY A 97 7.77 -9.54 3.96
C GLY A 97 6.91 -8.47 4.64
N LYS A 98 7.08 -7.24 4.17
CA LYS A 98 6.31 -6.07 4.61
C LYS A 98 5.24 -5.74 3.58
N TYR A 99 4.00 -5.63 4.03
CA TYR A 99 2.86 -5.34 3.19
C TYR A 99 2.04 -4.18 3.72
N ARG A 100 1.48 -3.39 2.82
CA ARG A 100 0.55 -2.30 3.15
C ARG A 100 -0.87 -2.83 3.11
N CYS A 101 -1.62 -2.67 4.20
CA CYS A 101 -3.05 -2.92 4.19
C CYS A 101 -3.73 -1.75 3.48
N VAL A 102 -4.50 -2.05 2.43
CA VAL A 102 -5.31 -1.07 1.70
C VAL A 102 -6.76 -1.55 1.83
N PHE A 103 -7.57 -0.78 2.55
CA PHE A 103 -8.99 -1.05 2.75
C PHE A 103 -9.83 -0.34 1.71
#